data_AF-A0AAW5MXS9-F1
#
_entry.id   AF-A0AAW5MXS9-F1
#
_cell.length_a   1.000
_cell.length_b   1.000
_cell.length_c   1.000
_cell.angle_alpha   90.00
_cell.angle_beta   90.00
_cell.angle_gamma   90.00
#
_symmetry.space_group_name_H-M   'P 1'
#
loop_
_entity.id
_entity.type
_entity.pdbx_description
1 polymer ?
#
loop_
_entity_poly.entity_id
_entity_poly.type
_entity_poly.pdbx_seq_one_letter_code
_entity_poly.pdbx_strand_id
1 'polypeptide(L)'
;MYKLYFFLFCAVLFASCSKKYKIEGISSVSLLDGKMLFIKVPAGDHWENIDSAEVIHGLFKMKGEVDSTVFASLYMDDECIMPLVIEPGNIRISIDNAGITIKGTPLNDSFNDFILKKNSLDDRAYDVEHEESRMIMDGHDLATVHNEIGKKRAALADEMNNLAKEFIQQNYDNVLGPGVFLMLFNGMPYPMLTPMMEEIVSKAPESFMNDPLVKEYVAVARSNMEKMNHHP
;
A
#
# COMPACT_ATOMS: atom_id res chain seq x y z
N MET A 1 -37.10 -20.05 -56.80
CA MET A 1 -36.11 -19.00 -56.50
C MET A 1 -36.38 -18.51 -55.09
N TYR A 2 -35.63 -19.06 -54.11
CA TYR A 2 -35.78 -18.73 -52.70
C TYR A 2 -35.00 -17.46 -52.38
N LYS A 3 -35.66 -16.43 -51.87
CA LYS A 3 -35.00 -15.35 -51.10
C LYS A 3 -35.86 -15.03 -49.89
N LEU A 4 -35.71 -15.89 -48.88
CA LEU A 4 -36.10 -15.63 -47.50
C LEU A 4 -35.14 -14.54 -46.98
N TYR A 5 -35.67 -13.38 -46.60
CA TYR A 5 -34.93 -12.34 -45.90
C TYR A 5 -34.60 -12.84 -44.49
N PHE A 6 -33.39 -13.38 -44.31
CA PHE A 6 -32.85 -13.77 -43.02
C PHE A 6 -32.19 -12.54 -42.38
N PHE A 7 -33.00 -11.62 -41.84
CA PHE A 7 -32.54 -10.61 -40.89
C PHE A 7 -32.79 -11.13 -39.48
N LEU A 8 -32.01 -12.14 -39.08
CA LEU A 8 -32.00 -12.58 -37.69
C LEU A 8 -31.05 -11.67 -36.91
N PHE A 9 -31.68 -10.80 -36.14
CA PHE A 9 -31.14 -9.93 -35.11
C PHE A 9 -30.10 -10.66 -34.24
N CYS A 10 -28.80 -10.40 -34.46
CA CYS A 10 -27.76 -10.78 -33.51
C CYS A 10 -27.87 -9.88 -32.28
N ALA A 11 -28.76 -10.22 -31.34
CA ALA A 11 -28.68 -9.73 -29.99
C ALA A 11 -27.52 -10.44 -29.29
N VAL A 12 -26.30 -9.95 -29.50
CA VAL A 12 -25.16 -10.27 -28.62
C VAL A 12 -25.47 -9.61 -27.30
N LEU A 13 -26.06 -10.39 -26.38
CA LEU A 13 -26.13 -10.03 -24.97
C LEU A 13 -24.68 -9.99 -24.47
N PHE A 14 -24.08 -8.79 -24.45
CA PHE A 14 -22.93 -8.52 -23.62
C PHE A 14 -23.39 -8.63 -22.17
N ALA A 15 -23.48 -9.86 -21.65
CA ALA A 15 -23.47 -10.09 -20.23
C ALA A 15 -22.07 -9.70 -19.74
N SER A 16 -21.83 -8.40 -19.57
CA SER A 16 -20.70 -7.93 -18.78
C SER A 16 -20.90 -8.53 -17.39
N CYS A 17 -20.15 -9.58 -17.07
CA CYS A 17 -20.07 -10.08 -15.72
C CYS A 17 -19.24 -9.06 -14.94
N SER A 18 -19.89 -7.95 -14.56
CA SER A 18 -19.31 -6.90 -13.75
C SER A 18 -18.83 -7.54 -12.45
N LYS A 19 -17.52 -7.54 -12.21
CA LYS A 19 -16.97 -8.09 -10.97
C LYS A 19 -17.34 -7.13 -9.84
N LYS A 20 -17.92 -7.66 -8.77
CA LYS A 20 -18.42 -6.85 -7.65
C LYS A 20 -17.52 -7.00 -6.46
N TYR A 21 -17.29 -5.90 -5.77
CA TYR A 21 -16.66 -5.92 -4.45
C TYR A 21 -17.70 -5.55 -3.39
N LYS A 22 -17.41 -5.97 -2.18
CA LYS A 22 -18.18 -5.63 -0.99
C LYS A 22 -17.21 -5.47 0.15
N ILE A 23 -17.26 -4.33 0.82
CA ILE A 23 -16.49 -4.07 2.03
C ILE A 23 -17.46 -4.08 3.20
N GLU A 24 -17.12 -4.86 4.22
CA GLU A 24 -17.80 -4.90 5.51
C GLU A 24 -16.83 -4.53 6.60
N GLY A 25 -17.10 -3.40 7.23
CA GLY A 25 -16.29 -2.83 8.28
C GLY A 25 -16.92 -2.98 9.64
N ILE A 26 -16.11 -3.34 10.63
CA ILE A 26 -16.47 -3.32 12.05
C ILE A 26 -15.44 -2.45 12.78
N SER A 27 -15.92 -1.52 13.59
CA SER A 27 -15.14 -0.63 14.44
C SER A 27 -15.61 -0.81 15.88
N SER A 28 -14.68 -1.15 16.77
CA SER A 28 -14.93 -1.12 18.21
C SER A 28 -14.60 0.25 18.85
N VAL A 29 -14.06 1.18 18.05
CA VAL A 29 -13.70 2.53 18.50
C VAL A 29 -14.92 3.43 18.41
N SER A 30 -15.48 3.80 19.57
CA SER A 30 -16.74 4.56 19.67
C SER A 30 -16.68 5.94 19.01
N LEU A 31 -15.48 6.54 18.93
CA LEU A 31 -15.25 7.84 18.32
C LEU A 31 -15.45 7.84 16.80
N LEU A 32 -15.51 6.66 16.17
CA LEU A 32 -15.76 6.52 14.75
C LEU A 32 -17.25 6.52 14.40
N ASP A 33 -18.16 6.38 15.37
CA ASP A 33 -19.60 6.41 15.10
C ASP A 33 -20.06 7.78 14.58
N GLY A 34 -20.83 7.77 13.50
CA GLY A 34 -21.30 8.97 12.80
C GLY A 34 -20.25 9.63 11.89
N LYS A 35 -19.05 9.05 11.76
CA LYS A 35 -18.04 9.52 10.82
C LYS A 35 -18.26 8.98 9.41
N MET A 36 -17.91 9.79 8.42
CA MET A 36 -17.90 9.40 7.02
C MET A 36 -16.54 8.81 6.63
N LEU A 37 -16.58 7.62 6.07
CA LEU A 37 -15.43 6.95 5.46
C LEU A 37 -15.51 7.07 3.94
N PHE A 38 -14.36 7.25 3.30
CA PHE A 38 -14.23 7.40 1.86
C PHE A 38 -13.17 6.44 1.34
N ILE A 39 -13.45 5.77 0.22
CA ILE A 39 -12.41 5.06 -0.53
C ILE A 39 -11.89 6.01 -1.59
N LYS A 40 -10.58 6.26 -1.56
CA LYS A 40 -9.89 7.08 -2.54
C LYS A 40 -8.90 6.24 -3.34
N VAL A 41 -8.83 6.48 -4.64
CA VAL A 41 -7.81 5.92 -5.54
C VAL A 41 -6.94 7.05 -6.09
N PRO A 42 -5.64 6.80 -6.33
CA PRO A 42 -4.79 7.79 -6.97
C PRO A 42 -5.17 7.92 -8.46
N ALA A 43 -5.35 9.14 -8.93
CA ALA A 43 -5.73 9.46 -10.32
C ALA A 43 -4.77 10.51 -10.91
N GLY A 44 -3.50 10.17 -11.09
CA GLY A 44 -2.46 11.16 -11.39
C GLY A 44 -2.14 11.99 -10.14
N ASP A 45 -2.28 13.31 -10.22
CA ASP A 45 -1.85 14.25 -9.17
C ASP A 45 -2.86 14.41 -8.01
N HIS A 46 -4.05 13.81 -8.12
CA HIS A 46 -5.11 13.92 -7.12
C HIS A 46 -5.71 12.57 -6.74
N TRP A 47 -6.50 12.59 -5.67
CA TRP A 47 -7.23 11.44 -5.16
C TRP A 47 -8.70 11.53 -5.56
N GLU A 48 -9.22 10.47 -6.17
CA GLU A 48 -10.63 10.38 -6.55
C GLU A 48 -11.40 9.52 -5.57
N ASN A 49 -12.55 10.03 -5.11
CA ASN A 49 -13.47 9.29 -4.24
C ASN A 49 -14.30 8.30 -5.09
N ILE A 50 -14.18 7.00 -4.81
CA ILE A 50 -14.90 5.95 -5.56
C ILE A 50 -16.06 5.33 -4.78
N ASP A 51 -16.06 5.42 -3.45
CA ASP A 51 -17.17 5.00 -2.59
C ASP A 51 -17.12 5.76 -1.26
N SER A 52 -18.23 5.77 -0.52
CA SER A 52 -18.31 6.35 0.82
C SER A 52 -19.36 5.64 1.67
N ALA A 53 -19.15 5.60 2.99
CA ALA A 53 -20.13 5.07 3.93
C ALA A 53 -20.02 5.75 5.29
N GLU A 54 -21.16 5.98 5.92
CA GLU A 54 -21.23 6.38 7.32
C GLU A 54 -21.02 5.17 8.24
N VAL A 55 -20.31 5.36 9.34
CA VAL A 55 -20.19 4.37 10.41
C VAL A 55 -21.40 4.50 11.33
N ILE A 56 -22.22 3.45 11.38
CA ILE A 56 -23.44 3.40 12.21
C ILE A 56 -23.32 2.23 13.18
N HIS A 57 -23.29 2.52 14.48
CA HIS A 57 -23.12 1.52 15.54
C HIS A 57 -21.88 0.63 15.34
N GLY A 58 -20.76 1.25 14.99
CA GLY A 58 -19.49 0.60 14.71
C GLY A 58 -19.46 -0.16 13.38
N LEU A 59 -20.49 -0.10 12.55
CA LEU A 59 -20.57 -0.86 11.31
C LEU A 59 -20.56 0.08 10.11
N PHE A 60 -19.83 -0.30 9.07
CA PHE A 60 -19.90 0.38 7.77
C PHE A 60 -19.89 -0.62 6.63
N LYS A 61 -20.47 -0.24 5.50
CA LYS A 61 -20.60 -1.11 4.34
C LYS A 61 -20.53 -0.33 3.05
N MET A 62 -19.67 -0.79 2.16
CA MET A 62 -19.45 -0.22 0.84
C MET A 62 -19.59 -1.33 -0.21
N LYS A 63 -20.12 -1.00 -1.38
CA LYS A 63 -20.42 -1.95 -2.45
C LYS A 63 -20.34 -1.24 -3.78
N GLY A 64 -19.56 -1.81 -4.68
CA GLY A 64 -19.47 -1.31 -6.05
C GLY A 64 -19.12 -2.40 -7.04
N GLU A 65 -18.99 -1.95 -8.28
CA GLU A 65 -18.44 -2.73 -9.36
C GLU A 65 -17.01 -2.26 -9.60
N VAL A 66 -16.14 -3.20 -9.98
CA VAL A 66 -14.74 -2.91 -10.24
C VAL A 66 -14.33 -3.59 -11.54
N ASP A 67 -13.89 -2.79 -12.51
CA ASP A 67 -13.45 -3.29 -13.82
C ASP A 67 -12.06 -3.95 -13.71
N SER A 68 -11.20 -3.40 -12.86
CA SER A 68 -9.85 -3.91 -12.58
C SER A 68 -9.48 -3.72 -11.11
N THR A 69 -8.79 -4.69 -10.54
CA THR A 69 -8.22 -4.58 -9.20
C THR A 69 -7.37 -3.31 -9.08
N VAL A 70 -7.55 -2.56 -7.99
CA VAL A 70 -6.85 -1.29 -7.76
C VAL A 70 -6.34 -1.18 -6.32
N PHE A 71 -5.15 -0.59 -6.14
CA PHE A 71 -4.63 -0.22 -4.83
C PHE A 71 -5.22 1.14 -4.44
N ALA A 72 -5.99 1.15 -3.35
CA ALA A 72 -6.76 2.28 -2.87
C ALA A 72 -6.36 2.65 -1.44
N SER A 73 -7.01 3.65 -0.88
CA SER A 73 -6.84 4.05 0.51
C SER A 73 -8.18 4.43 1.13
N LEU A 74 -8.40 3.98 2.35
CA LEU A 74 -9.54 4.36 3.19
C LEU A 74 -9.20 5.66 3.90
N TYR A 75 -10.07 6.65 3.77
CA TYR A 75 -9.96 7.96 4.39
C TYR A 75 -11.10 8.18 5.36
N MET A 76 -10.83 8.95 6.40
CA MET A 76 -11.84 9.58 7.25
C MET A 76 -11.60 11.08 7.18
N ASP A 77 -12.62 11.82 6.77
CA ASP A 77 -12.46 13.24 6.44
C ASP A 77 -11.30 13.41 5.41
N ASP A 78 -10.23 14.11 5.77
CA ASP A 78 -9.04 14.29 4.93
C ASP A 78 -7.83 13.43 5.36
N GLU A 79 -7.98 12.59 6.38
CA GLU A 79 -6.91 11.75 6.91
C GLU A 79 -6.96 10.35 6.28
N CYS A 80 -5.81 9.91 5.73
CA CYS A 80 -5.67 8.53 5.27
C CYS A 80 -5.59 7.60 6.49
N ILE A 81 -6.56 6.72 6.63
CA ILE A 81 -6.62 5.72 7.69
C ILE A 81 -5.73 4.54 7.34
N MET A 82 -5.92 3.97 6.14
CA MET A 82 -5.12 2.84 5.70
C MET A 82 -5.17 2.60 4.18
N PRO A 83 -4.09 2.06 3.59
CA PRO A 83 -4.13 1.47 2.25
C PRO A 83 -4.91 0.14 2.23
N LEU A 84 -5.52 -0.18 1.09
CA LEU A 84 -6.21 -1.45 0.84
C LEU A 84 -6.26 -1.78 -0.65
N VAL A 85 -6.59 -3.03 -1.01
CA VAL A 85 -6.85 -3.42 -2.40
C VAL A 85 -8.34 -3.59 -2.64
N ILE A 86 -8.88 -2.90 -3.64
CA ILE A 86 -10.23 -3.13 -4.13
C ILE A 86 -10.16 -4.24 -5.17
N GLU A 87 -10.58 -5.44 -4.78
CA GLU A 87 -10.66 -6.61 -5.65
C GLU A 87 -12.03 -7.30 -5.52
N PRO A 88 -12.42 -8.10 -6.53
CA PRO A 88 -13.66 -8.84 -6.50
C PRO A 88 -13.74 -9.77 -5.28
N GLY A 89 -14.82 -9.66 -4.51
CA GLY A 89 -15.00 -10.47 -3.30
C GLY A 89 -15.54 -9.68 -2.11
N ASN A 90 -15.45 -10.30 -0.93
CA ASN A 90 -15.91 -9.72 0.33
C ASN A 90 -14.71 -9.35 1.20
N ILE A 91 -14.34 -8.09 1.14
CA ILE A 91 -13.28 -7.46 1.92
C ILE A 91 -13.85 -7.16 3.31
N ARG A 92 -13.13 -7.53 4.37
CA ARG A 92 -13.49 -7.30 5.75
C ARG A 92 -12.47 -6.39 6.39
N ILE A 93 -12.92 -5.29 6.98
CA ILE A 93 -12.07 -4.35 7.70
C ILE A 93 -12.45 -4.40 9.17
N SER A 94 -11.47 -4.58 10.05
CA SER A 94 -11.68 -4.49 11.51
C SER A 94 -10.80 -3.39 12.06
N ILE A 95 -11.42 -2.43 12.76
CA ILE A 95 -10.77 -1.30 13.43
C ILE A 95 -10.98 -1.47 14.94
N ASP A 96 -9.89 -1.53 15.69
CA ASP A 96 -9.91 -1.59 17.14
C ASP A 96 -8.77 -0.76 17.74
N ASN A 97 -8.63 -0.82 19.06
CA ASN A 97 -7.60 -0.07 19.77
C ASN A 97 -6.17 -0.62 19.54
N ALA A 98 -6.03 -1.84 19.01
CA ALA A 98 -4.75 -2.44 18.67
C ALA A 98 -4.33 -2.10 17.23
N GLY A 99 -5.27 -1.75 16.36
CA GLY A 99 -5.00 -1.22 15.03
C GLY A 99 -6.08 -1.57 14.03
N ILE A 100 -5.65 -1.74 12.77
CA ILE A 100 -6.55 -1.98 11.65
C ILE A 100 -6.09 -3.20 10.89
N THR A 101 -7.04 -4.08 10.57
CA THR A 101 -6.79 -5.31 9.80
C THR A 101 -7.73 -5.38 8.61
N ILE A 102 -7.21 -5.91 7.49
CA ILE A 102 -7.99 -6.17 6.28
C ILE A 102 -7.84 -7.63 5.91
N LYS A 103 -8.96 -8.32 5.70
CA LYS A 103 -8.99 -9.74 5.33
C LYS A 103 -10.10 -10.05 4.34
N GLY A 104 -10.11 -11.27 3.82
CA GLY A 104 -11.26 -11.86 3.11
C GLY A 104 -11.12 -11.92 1.59
N THR A 105 -10.02 -11.38 1.05
CA THR A 105 -9.66 -11.51 -0.36
C THR A 105 -8.14 -11.71 -0.50
N PRO A 106 -7.64 -12.39 -1.55
CA PRO A 106 -6.26 -12.86 -1.60
C PRO A 106 -5.19 -11.76 -1.50
N LEU A 107 -5.37 -10.62 -2.17
CA LEU A 107 -4.38 -9.54 -2.15
C LEU A 107 -4.43 -8.79 -0.83
N ASN A 108 -5.63 -8.57 -0.27
CA ASN A 108 -5.75 -7.97 1.06
C ASN A 108 -5.17 -8.87 2.16
N ASP A 109 -5.37 -10.19 2.08
CA ASP A 109 -4.80 -11.13 3.05
C ASP A 109 -3.27 -11.10 3.02
N SER A 110 -2.69 -11.13 1.83
CA SER A 110 -1.24 -11.00 1.58
C SER A 110 -0.69 -9.67 2.08
N PHE A 111 -1.38 -8.57 1.75
CA PHE A 111 -0.99 -7.23 2.17
C PHE A 111 -1.03 -7.07 3.69
N ASN A 112 -2.08 -7.57 4.35
CA ASN A 112 -2.18 -7.54 5.80
C ASN A 112 -1.04 -8.32 6.47
N ASP A 113 -0.64 -9.46 5.92
CA ASP A 113 0.48 -10.24 6.46
C ASP A 113 1.82 -9.50 6.31
N PHE A 114 2.00 -8.75 5.22
CA PHE A 114 3.13 -7.84 5.07
C PHE A 114 3.12 -6.71 6.11
N ILE A 115 1.97 -6.06 6.30
CA ILE A 115 1.82 -4.97 7.29
C ILE A 115 2.10 -5.48 8.71
N LEU A 116 1.59 -6.66 9.08
CA LEU A 116 1.88 -7.25 10.40
C LEU A 116 3.39 -7.48 10.63
N LYS A 117 4.10 -8.02 9.62
CA LYS A 117 5.55 -8.20 9.68
C LYS A 117 6.29 -6.87 9.76
N LYS A 118 5.85 -5.87 8.98
CA LYS A 118 6.43 -4.52 8.99
C LYS A 118 6.26 -3.88 10.37
N ASN A 119 5.06 -3.90 10.93
CA ASN A 119 4.77 -3.34 12.26
C ASN A 119 5.65 -3.98 13.34
N SER A 120 5.82 -5.31 13.31
CA SER A 120 6.72 -5.99 14.24
C SER A 120 8.18 -5.57 14.10
N LEU A 121 8.64 -5.20 12.91
CA LEU A 121 9.99 -4.64 12.71
C LEU A 121 10.05 -3.19 13.20
N ASP A 122 9.01 -2.39 12.97
CA ASP A 122 8.93 -1.01 13.43
C ASP A 122 8.95 -0.96 14.98
N ASP A 123 8.21 -1.85 15.65
CA ASP A 123 8.22 -2.00 17.12
C ASP A 123 9.64 -2.32 17.63
N ARG A 124 10.32 -3.26 16.98
CA ARG A 124 11.72 -3.60 17.32
C ARG A 124 12.67 -2.42 17.09
N ALA A 125 12.45 -1.62 16.05
CA ALA A 125 13.24 -0.41 15.82
C ALA A 125 13.02 0.62 16.92
N TYR A 126 11.76 0.84 17.33
CA TYR A 126 11.44 1.70 18.46
C TYR A 126 12.10 1.22 19.76
N ASP A 127 12.10 -0.08 20.03
CA ASP A 127 12.76 -0.66 21.21
C ASP A 127 14.28 -0.41 21.22
N VAL A 128 14.93 -0.46 20.05
CA VAL A 128 16.37 -0.17 19.90
C VAL A 128 16.67 1.31 20.20
N GLU A 129 15.84 2.25 19.75
CA GLU A 129 15.98 3.67 20.10
C GLU A 129 15.79 3.91 21.61
N HIS A 130 14.83 3.21 22.21
CA HIS A 130 14.59 3.26 23.64
C HIS A 130 15.75 2.64 24.44
N GLU A 131 16.37 1.58 23.92
CA GLU A 131 17.56 0.96 24.50
C GLU A 131 18.76 1.91 24.49
N GLU A 132 19.01 2.62 23.38
CA GLU A 132 20.06 3.64 23.31
C GLU A 132 19.87 4.71 24.39
N SER A 133 18.65 5.23 24.51
CA SER A 133 18.30 6.24 25.51
C SER A 133 18.57 5.75 26.93
N ARG A 134 18.23 4.48 27.24
CA ARG A 134 18.50 3.88 28.57
C ARG A 134 20.00 3.75 28.84
N MET A 135 20.77 3.22 27.88
CA MET A 135 22.23 3.06 28.06
C MET A 135 22.93 4.39 28.32
N ILE A 136 22.53 5.46 27.61
CA ILE A 136 23.06 6.81 27.82
C ILE A 136 22.71 7.31 29.23
N MET A 137 21.47 7.13 29.69
CA MET A 137 21.04 7.52 31.03
C MET A 137 21.76 6.74 32.14
N ASP A 138 22.05 5.46 31.91
CA ASP A 138 22.79 4.60 32.83
C ASP A 138 24.31 4.90 32.84
N GLY A 139 24.76 5.86 32.02
CA GLY A 139 26.15 6.34 32.00
C GLY A 139 27.12 5.42 31.25
N HIS A 140 26.62 4.59 30.33
CA HIS A 140 27.48 3.77 29.48
C HIS A 140 28.36 4.65 28.57
N ASP A 141 29.54 4.14 28.22
CA ASP A 141 30.43 4.83 27.27
C ASP A 141 29.77 5.00 25.90
N LEU A 142 29.78 6.23 25.38
CA LEU A 142 29.08 6.59 24.15
C LEU A 142 29.59 5.83 22.92
N ALA A 143 30.89 5.50 22.85
CA ALA A 143 31.43 4.76 21.72
C ALA A 143 30.95 3.29 21.74
N THR A 144 30.87 2.68 22.93
CA THR A 144 30.24 1.36 23.10
C THR A 144 28.77 1.39 22.70
N VAL A 145 28.00 2.37 23.20
CA VAL A 145 26.57 2.52 22.87
C VAL A 145 26.36 2.65 21.36
N HIS A 146 27.07 3.58 20.71
CA HIS A 146 26.96 3.76 19.26
C HIS A 146 27.32 2.51 18.47
N ASN A 147 28.32 1.74 18.89
CA ASN A 147 28.69 0.50 18.19
C ASN A 147 27.63 -0.59 18.35
N GLU A 148 27.12 -0.81 19.56
CA GLU A 148 26.12 -1.85 19.83
C GLU A 148 24.77 -1.52 19.20
N ILE A 149 24.27 -0.31 19.43
CA ILE A 149 23.02 0.17 18.85
C ILE A 149 23.15 0.30 17.33
N GLY A 150 24.29 0.77 16.82
CA GLY A 150 24.56 0.85 15.39
C GLY A 150 24.46 -0.51 14.69
N LYS A 151 24.98 -1.58 15.30
CA LYS A 151 24.83 -2.95 14.78
C LYS A 151 23.36 -3.41 14.77
N LYS A 152 22.62 -3.12 15.84
CA LYS A 152 21.18 -3.47 15.94
C LYS A 152 20.35 -2.72 14.90
N ARG A 153 20.59 -1.42 14.73
CA ARG A 153 19.96 -0.58 13.70
C ARG A 153 20.27 -1.11 12.30
N ALA A 154 21.53 -1.44 12.00
CA ALA A 154 21.91 -1.96 10.69
C ALA A 154 21.23 -3.30 10.38
N ALA A 155 21.23 -4.24 11.33
CA ALA A 155 20.55 -5.53 11.16
C ALA A 155 19.04 -5.36 10.94
N LEU A 156 18.38 -4.47 11.70
CA LEU A 156 16.97 -4.16 11.51
C LEU A 156 16.68 -3.50 10.16
N ALA A 157 17.53 -2.57 9.73
CA ALA A 157 17.41 -1.94 8.43
C ALA A 157 17.52 -2.97 7.29
N ASP A 158 18.43 -3.94 7.41
CA ASP A 158 18.56 -5.03 6.45
C ASP A 158 17.32 -5.95 6.44
N GLU A 159 16.78 -6.30 7.60
CA GLU A 159 15.53 -7.07 7.72
C GLU A 159 14.33 -6.33 7.09
N MET A 160 14.18 -5.02 7.35
CA MET A 160 13.14 -4.18 6.77
C MET A 160 13.28 -4.08 5.25
N ASN A 161 14.50 -3.85 4.76
CA ASN A 161 14.79 -3.77 3.33
C ASN A 161 14.49 -5.09 2.62
N ASN A 162 14.88 -6.23 3.22
CA ASN A 162 14.58 -7.54 2.65
C ASN A 162 13.09 -7.84 2.63
N LEU A 163 12.36 -7.54 3.72
CA LEU A 163 10.90 -7.68 3.77
C LEU A 163 10.21 -6.89 2.64
N ALA A 164 10.56 -5.60 2.48
CA ALA A 164 10.01 -4.75 1.44
C ALA A 164 10.36 -5.26 0.03
N LYS A 165 11.64 -5.56 -0.20
CA LYS A 165 12.15 -6.02 -1.50
C LYS A 165 11.49 -7.32 -1.93
N GLU A 166 11.46 -8.33 -1.06
CA GLU A 166 10.85 -9.62 -1.36
C GLU A 166 9.36 -9.50 -1.64
N PHE A 167 8.65 -8.71 -0.84
CA PHE A 167 7.22 -8.50 -1.05
C PHE A 167 6.93 -7.82 -2.39
N ILE A 168 7.66 -6.76 -2.74
CA ILE A 168 7.50 -6.07 -4.02
C ILE A 168 7.83 -7.02 -5.19
N GLN A 169 8.94 -7.76 -5.10
CA GLN A 169 9.36 -8.72 -6.13
C GLN A 169 8.36 -9.85 -6.36
N GLN A 170 7.75 -10.37 -5.30
CA GLN A 170 6.70 -11.40 -5.40
C GLN A 170 5.39 -10.88 -6.00
N ASN A 171 5.21 -9.56 -6.03
CA ASN A 171 3.97 -8.90 -6.45
C ASN A 171 4.16 -7.99 -7.68
N TYR A 172 5.22 -8.20 -8.48
CA TYR A 172 5.43 -7.40 -9.71
C TYR A 172 4.27 -7.46 -10.70
N ASP A 173 3.54 -8.57 -10.73
CA ASP A 173 2.47 -8.82 -11.69
C ASP A 173 1.08 -8.37 -11.18
N ASN A 174 1.01 -7.73 -10.02
CA ASN A 174 -0.25 -7.24 -9.44
C ASN A 174 -0.09 -5.87 -8.77
N VAL A 175 -1.21 -5.27 -8.35
CA VAL A 175 -1.24 -3.89 -7.84
C VAL A 175 -0.49 -3.68 -6.53
N LEU A 176 -0.19 -4.74 -5.77
CA LEU A 176 0.57 -4.62 -4.52
C LEU A 176 2.02 -4.24 -4.77
N GLY A 177 2.63 -4.68 -5.88
CA GLY A 177 4.00 -4.32 -6.21
C GLY A 177 4.18 -2.81 -6.33
N PRO A 178 3.55 -2.16 -7.33
CA PRO A 178 3.59 -0.71 -7.49
C PRO A 178 3.05 0.04 -6.27
N GLY A 179 1.93 -0.43 -5.69
CA GLY A 179 1.30 0.19 -4.53
C GLY A 179 2.21 0.25 -3.31
N VAL A 180 2.86 -0.86 -2.94
CA VAL A 180 3.79 -0.90 -1.80
C VAL A 180 5.10 -0.19 -2.10
N PHE A 181 5.60 -0.26 -3.34
CA PHE A 181 6.77 0.53 -3.74
C PHE A 181 6.54 2.03 -3.50
N LEU A 182 5.40 2.56 -3.97
CA LEU A 182 5.06 3.97 -3.79
C LEU A 182 4.76 4.29 -2.32
N MET A 183 4.05 3.42 -1.61
CA MET A 183 3.74 3.59 -0.18
C MET A 183 5.00 3.76 0.66
N LEU A 184 6.06 2.98 0.39
CA LEU A 184 7.29 3.02 1.16
C LEU A 184 8.20 4.20 0.76
N PHE A 185 8.18 4.61 -0.51
CA PHE A 185 9.22 5.50 -1.04
C PHE A 185 8.76 6.91 -1.37
N ASN A 186 7.46 7.18 -1.54
CA ASN A 186 6.96 8.56 -1.73
C ASN A 186 7.11 9.45 -0.49
N GLY A 187 7.30 8.86 0.70
CA GLY A 187 7.50 9.63 1.94
C GLY A 187 8.86 10.30 2.06
N MET A 188 9.79 10.05 1.12
CA MET A 188 11.12 10.66 1.17
C MET A 188 11.06 12.15 0.79
N PRO A 189 11.75 13.05 1.52
CA PRO A 189 11.75 14.49 1.24
C PRO A 189 12.19 14.83 -0.20
N TYR A 190 13.00 13.96 -0.79
CA TYR A 190 13.45 14.08 -2.16
C TYR A 190 13.46 12.68 -2.81
N PRO A 191 12.75 12.48 -3.94
CA PRO A 191 12.78 11.21 -4.65
C PRO A 191 14.21 10.91 -5.12
N MET A 192 14.72 9.74 -4.76
CA MET A 192 16.02 9.21 -5.20
C MET A 192 15.93 7.68 -5.30
N LEU A 193 16.84 7.06 -6.05
CA LEU A 193 16.98 5.61 -6.07
C LEU A 193 18.04 5.19 -5.05
N THR A 194 17.60 4.63 -3.93
CA THR A 194 18.51 3.95 -3.01
C THR A 194 18.99 2.64 -3.65
N PRO A 195 20.10 2.02 -3.17
CA PRO A 195 20.59 0.75 -3.72
C PRO A 195 19.52 -0.36 -3.77
N MET A 196 18.64 -0.41 -2.75
CA MET A 196 17.51 -1.34 -2.75
C MET A 196 16.50 -1.02 -3.87
N MET A 197 16.16 0.25 -4.08
CA MET A 197 15.24 0.65 -5.15
C MET A 197 15.83 0.34 -6.53
N GLU A 198 17.13 0.53 -6.73
CA GLU A 198 17.80 0.14 -7.97
C GLU A 198 17.72 -1.37 -8.21
N GLU A 199 17.88 -2.18 -7.17
CA GLU A 199 17.75 -3.64 -7.28
C GLU A 199 16.32 -4.06 -7.67
N ILE A 200 15.30 -3.40 -7.11
CA ILE A 200 13.89 -3.63 -7.46
C ILE A 200 13.67 -3.22 -8.93
N VAL A 201 13.97 -1.97 -9.28
CA VAL A 201 13.72 -1.39 -10.60
C VAL A 201 14.46 -2.13 -11.72
N SER A 202 15.69 -2.59 -11.47
CA SER A 202 16.49 -3.32 -12.47
C SER A 202 15.96 -4.72 -12.79
N LYS A 203 15.26 -5.36 -11.84
CA LYS A 203 14.65 -6.69 -12.01
C LYS A 203 13.17 -6.64 -12.35
N ALA A 204 12.55 -5.46 -12.30
CA ALA A 204 11.12 -5.29 -12.49
C ALA A 204 10.71 -5.54 -13.96
N PRO A 205 9.57 -6.22 -14.21
CA PRO A 205 9.03 -6.36 -15.55
C PRO A 205 8.51 -5.04 -16.10
N GLU A 206 8.28 -5.00 -17.42
CA GLU A 206 7.80 -3.79 -18.09
C GLU A 206 6.44 -3.33 -17.55
N SER A 207 5.56 -4.26 -17.15
CA SER A 207 4.26 -3.96 -16.55
C SER A 207 4.39 -3.10 -15.29
N PHE A 208 5.31 -3.45 -14.39
CA PHE A 208 5.61 -2.67 -13.19
C PHE A 208 6.22 -1.31 -13.53
N MET A 209 7.18 -1.28 -14.47
CA MET A 209 7.87 -0.05 -14.86
C MET A 209 7.02 0.91 -15.68
N ASN A 210 5.94 0.42 -16.30
CA ASN A 210 4.96 1.21 -17.03
C ASN A 210 3.78 1.65 -16.15
N ASP A 211 3.72 1.25 -14.87
CA ASP A 211 2.79 1.87 -13.93
C ASP A 211 3.06 3.39 -13.90
N PRO A 212 2.03 4.24 -14.12
CA PRO A 212 2.23 5.68 -14.29
C PRO A 212 2.98 6.34 -13.12
N LEU A 213 2.63 5.97 -11.89
CA LEU A 213 3.17 6.58 -10.68
C LEU A 213 4.59 6.07 -10.40
N VAL A 214 4.85 4.78 -10.60
CA VAL A 214 6.21 4.22 -10.49
C VAL A 214 7.13 4.85 -11.53
N LYS A 215 6.67 4.96 -12.77
CA LYS A 215 7.42 5.55 -13.87
C LYS A 215 7.81 6.99 -13.59
N GLU A 216 6.86 7.79 -13.11
CA GLU A 216 7.09 9.17 -12.71
C GLU A 216 8.11 9.27 -11.58
N TYR A 217 7.90 8.50 -10.50
CA TYR A 217 8.81 8.47 -9.36
C TYR A 217 10.25 8.14 -9.80
N VAL A 218 10.43 7.09 -10.60
CA VAL A 218 11.75 6.65 -11.08
C VAL A 218 12.39 7.71 -11.99
N ALA A 219 11.61 8.37 -12.85
CA ALA A 219 12.13 9.43 -13.71
C ALA A 219 12.62 10.64 -12.90
N VAL A 220 11.84 11.10 -11.93
CA VAL A 220 12.21 12.20 -11.03
C VAL A 220 13.44 11.80 -10.20
N ALA A 221 13.45 10.60 -9.63
CA ALA A 221 14.55 10.09 -8.83
C ALA A 221 15.88 10.04 -9.61
N ARG A 222 15.87 9.59 -10.87
CA ARG A 222 17.07 9.58 -11.73
C ARG A 222 17.56 11.00 -12.04
N SER A 223 16.65 11.90 -12.41
CA SER A 223 17.02 13.30 -12.69
C SER A 223 17.64 13.99 -11.46
N ASN A 224 17.11 13.69 -10.28
CA ASN A 224 17.60 14.21 -9.01
C ASN A 224 19.02 13.72 -8.71
N MET A 225 19.29 12.43 -8.90
CA MET A 225 20.63 11.85 -8.73
C MET A 225 21.65 12.42 -9.72
N GLU A 226 21.25 12.64 -10.98
CA GLU A 226 22.12 13.30 -11.97
C GLU A 226 22.51 14.71 -11.53
N LYS A 227 21.55 15.52 -11.07
CA LYS A 227 21.82 16.90 -10.60
C LYS A 227 22.80 16.92 -9.43
N MET A 228 22.65 16.00 -8.49
CA MET A 228 23.55 15.86 -7.34
C MET A 228 24.98 15.49 -7.77
N ASN A 229 25.13 14.58 -8.73
CA ASN A 229 26.44 14.18 -9.23
C ASN A 229 27.15 15.27 -10.05
N HIS A 230 26.41 16.27 -10.54
CA HIS A 230 26.94 17.38 -11.35
C HIS A 230 27.15 18.69 -10.55
N HIS A 231 26.83 18.72 -9.25
CA HIS A 231 27.11 19.84 -8.36
C HIS A 231 28.17 19.41 -7.31
N PRO A 232 29.47 19.65 -7.59
CA PRO A 232 30.56 19.37 -6.65
C PRO A 232 30.55 20.31 -5.43
#